data_AF-A0A7K2HSR7-F1
#
_entry.id   AF-A0A7K2HSR7-F1
#
_cell.length_a   1.000
_cell.length_b   1.000
_cell.length_c   1.000
_cell.angle_alpha   90.00
_cell.angle_beta   90.00
_cell.angle_gamma   90.00
#
_symmetry.space_group_name_H-M   'P 1'
#
loop_
_entity.id
_entity.type
_entity.pdbx_description
1 polymer ?
#
loop_
_entity_poly.entity_id
_entity_poly.type
_entity_poly.pdbx_seq_one_letter_code
_entity_poly.pdbx_strand_id
1 'polypeptide(L)'
;MNEALDNIAALADEIRGQADEAERLGRLPDETAKKLKAAGPIRLLQPKKYGGYEAHPREFAETVMAAASLDGATGWVCGIVGVHPWQLAFADPKVQEEVWGTDNDTWMASPYAPTGIAVPVDGGYIFNGRWQFSSGTDHCDWIFLGAMLGTAEGAIAEPMTMLHMILPRSDYQIVDDSWNVVGLKGTGSKDIIVKDAFVPAYRVMNGDQVIDGTAQREYGVTETLYKMPWSNMFPLGISAAVIGIAEGALAAHLDYQRDRVGAQGTAIKDDPYVLFAVGEAAADINAARQELLATVDAMWDIVDAGKEVSFEQRAAGRRTQVRAAWRAVMAVDQIFARSGGNALRMDKPLQRFWRDAHAGLNHAIHVPSTVYHASALSSLGIDPPEQLQKMI
;
A
#
# COMPACT_ATOMS: atom_id res chain seq x y z
N MET A 1 2.81 -20.35 -7.87
CA MET A 1 2.62 -19.05 -8.54
C MET A 1 1.11 -18.88 -8.66
N ASN A 2 0.57 -17.81 -8.08
CA ASN A 2 -0.89 -17.63 -8.02
C ASN A 2 -1.43 -17.10 -9.36
N GLU A 3 -2.70 -17.37 -9.65
CA GLU A 3 -3.37 -17.01 -10.90
C GLU A 3 -3.33 -15.50 -11.20
N ALA A 4 -3.44 -14.64 -10.17
CA ALA A 4 -3.42 -13.19 -10.36
C ALA A 4 -2.04 -12.68 -10.82
N LEU A 5 -0.94 -13.27 -10.33
CA LEU A 5 0.41 -12.96 -10.78
C LEU A 5 0.61 -13.37 -12.24
N ASP A 6 0.12 -14.55 -12.63
CA ASP A 6 0.17 -15.01 -14.03
C ASP A 6 -0.66 -14.07 -14.94
N ASN A 7 -1.82 -13.60 -14.47
CA ASN A 7 -2.63 -12.61 -15.18
C ASN A 7 -1.93 -11.25 -15.31
N ILE A 8 -1.25 -10.77 -14.26
CA ILE A 8 -0.43 -9.55 -14.32
C ILE A 8 0.70 -9.69 -15.34
N ALA A 9 1.35 -10.86 -15.38
CA ALA A 9 2.39 -11.13 -16.38
C ALA A 9 1.82 -11.14 -17.80
N ALA A 10 0.62 -11.68 -18.01
CA ALA A 10 -0.07 -11.66 -19.30
C ALA A 10 -0.44 -10.24 -19.76
N LEU A 11 -0.68 -9.31 -18.82
CA LEU A 11 -0.99 -7.90 -19.09
C LEU A 11 0.24 -6.98 -19.16
N ALA A 12 1.46 -7.54 -19.11
CA ALA A 12 2.68 -6.76 -18.90
C ALA A 12 2.89 -5.63 -19.92
N ASP A 13 2.71 -5.91 -21.21
CA ASP A 13 2.94 -4.90 -22.26
C ASP A 13 1.87 -3.80 -22.25
N GLU A 14 0.65 -4.15 -21.87
CA GLU A 14 -0.46 -3.20 -21.76
C GLU A 14 -0.27 -2.26 -20.56
N ILE A 15 0.12 -2.81 -19.39
CA ILE A 15 0.41 -2.04 -18.18
C ILE A 15 1.60 -1.10 -18.39
N ARG A 16 2.63 -1.53 -19.13
CA ARG A 16 3.74 -0.65 -19.51
C ARG A 16 3.30 0.44 -20.48
N GLY A 17 2.50 0.08 -21.49
CA GLY A 17 2.07 0.98 -22.56
C GLY A 17 1.16 2.12 -22.10
N GLN A 18 0.42 1.93 -21.01
CA GLN A 18 -0.53 2.92 -20.47
C GLN A 18 0.09 3.94 -19.49
N ALA A 19 1.34 3.73 -19.03
CA ALA A 19 1.91 4.50 -17.92
C ALA A 19 1.99 6.02 -18.20
N ASP A 20 2.32 6.42 -19.42
CA ASP A 20 2.37 7.84 -19.82
C ASP A 20 0.98 8.48 -19.84
N GLU A 21 -0.04 7.71 -20.26
CA GLU A 21 -1.43 8.15 -20.22
C GLU A 21 -1.90 8.30 -18.77
N ALA A 22 -1.57 7.36 -17.89
CA ALA A 22 -1.90 7.45 -16.46
C ALA A 22 -1.29 8.71 -15.82
N GLU A 23 -0.01 9.02 -16.09
CA GLU A 23 0.63 10.25 -15.60
C GLU A 23 -0.01 11.54 -16.12
N ARG A 24 -0.57 11.51 -17.34
CA ARG A 24 -1.27 12.65 -17.95
C ARG A 24 -2.68 12.83 -17.39
N LEU A 25 -3.41 11.73 -17.19
CA LEU A 25 -4.76 11.74 -16.65
C LEU A 25 -4.79 12.04 -15.15
N GLY A 26 -3.68 11.75 -14.44
CA GLY A 26 -3.67 11.83 -12.97
C GLY A 26 -4.53 10.75 -12.32
N ARG A 27 -4.77 9.65 -13.04
CA ARG A 27 -5.45 8.42 -12.58
C ARG A 27 -5.12 7.28 -13.55
N LEU A 28 -5.38 6.04 -13.15
CA LEU A 28 -5.30 4.91 -14.09
C LEU A 28 -6.35 5.10 -15.21
N PRO A 29 -6.03 4.82 -16.48
CA PRO A 29 -7.02 4.72 -17.53
C PRO A 29 -8.09 3.69 -17.20
N ASP A 30 -9.33 3.98 -17.59
CA ASP A 30 -10.50 3.15 -17.22
C ASP A 30 -10.36 1.71 -17.73
N GLU A 31 -9.80 1.50 -18.92
CA GLU A 31 -9.52 0.16 -19.46
C GLU A 31 -8.44 -0.59 -18.66
N THR A 32 -7.43 0.11 -18.13
CA THR A 32 -6.43 -0.50 -17.24
C THR A 32 -7.08 -0.96 -15.95
N ALA A 33 -7.89 -0.11 -15.30
CA ALA A 33 -8.60 -0.47 -14.07
C ALA A 33 -9.56 -1.66 -14.29
N LYS A 34 -10.29 -1.68 -15.41
CA LYS A 34 -11.17 -2.80 -15.79
C LYS A 34 -10.40 -4.11 -15.96
N LYS A 35 -9.24 -4.08 -16.62
CA LYS A 35 -8.38 -5.28 -16.78
C LYS A 35 -7.79 -5.74 -15.45
N LEU A 36 -7.43 -4.81 -14.56
CA LEU A 36 -7.00 -5.15 -13.20
C LEU A 36 -8.14 -5.76 -12.37
N LYS A 37 -9.40 -5.33 -12.52
CA LYS A 37 -10.55 -6.02 -11.90
C LYS A 37 -10.62 -7.47 -12.38
N ALA A 38 -10.58 -7.68 -13.70
CA ALA A 38 -10.62 -9.01 -14.30
C ALA A 38 -9.42 -9.91 -13.93
N ALA A 39 -8.22 -9.33 -13.80
CA ALA A 39 -6.99 -10.06 -13.47
C ALA A 39 -6.95 -10.57 -12.02
N GLY A 40 -7.76 -10.01 -11.13
CA GLY A 40 -7.87 -10.42 -9.73
C GLY A 40 -6.81 -9.98 -8.70
N PRO A 41 -5.81 -9.09 -8.95
CA PRO A 41 -4.83 -8.69 -7.92
C PRO A 41 -5.48 -8.08 -6.67
N ILE A 42 -6.61 -7.37 -6.82
CA ILE A 42 -7.33 -6.78 -5.68
C ILE A 42 -8.08 -7.84 -4.85
N ARG A 43 -8.47 -8.95 -5.48
CA ARG A 43 -9.18 -10.06 -4.83
C ARG A 43 -8.26 -11.02 -4.09
N LEU A 44 -6.94 -10.81 -4.11
CA LEU A 44 -5.97 -11.71 -3.48
C LEU A 44 -6.21 -11.92 -1.99
N LEU A 45 -6.55 -10.86 -1.26
CA LEU A 45 -6.80 -10.94 0.19
C LEU A 45 -8.29 -10.97 0.54
N GLN A 46 -9.16 -10.99 -0.46
CA GLN A 46 -10.61 -11.00 -0.29
C GLN A 46 -11.11 -12.39 0.13
N PRO A 47 -12.20 -12.50 0.93
CA PRO A 47 -12.76 -13.80 1.31
C PRO A 47 -13.29 -14.59 0.11
N LYS A 48 -13.12 -15.92 0.13
CA LYS A 48 -13.64 -16.82 -0.91
C LYS A 48 -15.16 -16.73 -1.07
N LYS A 49 -15.87 -16.44 0.03
CA LYS A 49 -17.33 -16.20 0.00
C LYS A 49 -17.72 -15.13 -1.03
N TYR A 50 -16.87 -14.13 -1.24
CA TYR A 50 -17.07 -13.03 -2.20
C TYR A 50 -16.13 -13.16 -3.41
N GLY A 51 -15.79 -14.38 -3.82
CA GLY A 51 -14.97 -14.63 -5.00
C GLY A 51 -13.49 -14.26 -4.84
N GLY A 52 -13.01 -14.02 -3.62
CA GLY A 52 -11.61 -13.78 -3.33
C GLY A 52 -10.75 -15.04 -3.33
N TYR A 53 -9.42 -14.85 -3.34
CA TYR A 53 -8.48 -15.96 -3.38
C TYR A 53 -8.03 -16.44 -1.98
N GLU A 54 -8.18 -15.61 -0.94
CA GLU A 54 -7.59 -15.84 0.39
C GLU A 54 -6.10 -16.26 0.29
N ALA A 55 -5.36 -15.58 -0.58
CA ALA A 55 -3.99 -15.91 -0.91
C ALA A 55 -3.06 -15.70 0.29
N HIS A 56 -1.94 -16.43 0.30
CA HIS A 56 -0.88 -16.19 1.25
C HIS A 56 -0.35 -14.75 1.09
N PRO A 57 -0.06 -13.97 2.15
CA PRO A 57 0.40 -12.58 2.02
C PRO A 57 1.67 -12.40 1.18
N ARG A 58 2.56 -13.40 1.14
CA ARG A 58 3.70 -13.47 0.19
C ARG A 58 3.23 -13.36 -1.26
N GLU A 59 2.21 -14.14 -1.63
CA GLU A 59 1.66 -14.15 -2.98
C GLU A 59 1.07 -12.78 -3.36
N PHE A 60 0.41 -12.13 -2.41
CA PHE A 60 -0.03 -10.74 -2.57
C PHE A 60 1.15 -9.78 -2.80
N ALA A 61 2.16 -9.81 -1.93
CA ALA A 61 3.32 -8.94 -2.04
C ALA A 61 4.09 -9.14 -3.36
N GLU A 62 4.30 -10.38 -3.79
CA GLU A 62 4.97 -10.70 -5.05
C GLU A 62 4.16 -10.22 -6.27
N THR A 63 2.82 -10.32 -6.21
CA THR A 63 1.94 -9.81 -7.27
C THR A 63 1.98 -8.29 -7.36
N VAL A 64 1.98 -7.62 -6.21
CA VAL A 64 2.12 -6.15 -6.13
C VAL A 64 3.48 -5.70 -6.67
N MET A 65 4.58 -6.38 -6.28
CA MET A 65 5.92 -6.09 -6.81
C MET A 65 5.96 -6.25 -8.33
N ALA A 66 5.39 -7.34 -8.86
CA ALA A 66 5.34 -7.57 -10.29
C ALA A 66 4.58 -6.45 -11.03
N ALA A 67 3.38 -6.08 -10.57
CA ALA A 67 2.62 -4.98 -11.15
C ALA A 67 3.38 -3.64 -11.07
N ALA A 68 4.01 -3.35 -9.94
CA ALA A 68 4.76 -2.13 -9.69
C ALA A 68 6.03 -2.01 -10.55
N SER A 69 6.63 -3.14 -10.92
CA SER A 69 7.78 -3.18 -11.84
C SER A 69 7.42 -2.85 -13.30
N LEU A 70 6.12 -2.94 -13.65
CA LEU A 70 5.60 -2.61 -14.98
C LEU A 70 5.16 -1.15 -15.06
N ASP A 71 4.42 -0.69 -14.04
CA ASP A 71 3.99 0.69 -13.84
C ASP A 71 3.82 0.97 -12.34
N GLY A 72 4.50 2.00 -11.84
CA GLY A 72 4.50 2.32 -10.41
C GLY A 72 3.11 2.67 -9.88
N ALA A 73 2.29 3.38 -10.67
CA ALA A 73 0.93 3.73 -10.28
C ALA A 73 0.03 2.50 -10.17
N THR A 74 0.08 1.61 -11.16
CA THR A 74 -0.67 0.34 -11.17
C THR A 74 -0.31 -0.52 -9.97
N GLY A 75 0.98 -0.74 -9.71
CA GLY A 75 1.42 -1.51 -8.56
C GLY A 75 1.04 -0.89 -7.22
N TRP A 76 1.12 0.44 -7.09
CA TRP A 76 0.69 1.16 -5.90
C TRP A 76 -0.80 0.99 -5.62
N VAL A 77 -1.64 1.11 -6.66
CA VAL A 77 -3.09 0.86 -6.56
C VAL A 77 -3.35 -0.60 -6.17
N CYS A 78 -2.67 -1.57 -6.79
CA CYS A 78 -2.76 -2.98 -6.39
C CYS A 78 -2.40 -3.19 -4.91
N GLY A 79 -1.35 -2.53 -4.41
CA GLY A 79 -0.89 -2.65 -3.03
C GLY A 79 -1.82 -2.00 -2.01
N ILE A 80 -2.40 -0.84 -2.32
CA ILE A 80 -3.31 -0.15 -1.39
C ILE A 80 -4.73 -0.68 -1.51
N VAL A 81 -5.34 -0.62 -2.69
CA VAL A 81 -6.73 -1.06 -2.88
C VAL A 81 -6.86 -2.56 -2.59
N GLY A 82 -5.83 -3.36 -2.89
CA GLY A 82 -5.80 -4.80 -2.61
C GLY A 82 -5.68 -5.18 -1.14
N VAL A 83 -5.36 -4.25 -0.24
CA VAL A 83 -5.31 -4.53 1.21
C VAL A 83 -6.63 -4.26 1.92
N HIS A 84 -7.51 -3.42 1.37
CA HIS A 84 -8.79 -3.12 1.99
C HIS A 84 -9.71 -4.34 2.13
N PRO A 85 -9.75 -5.28 1.17
CA PRO A 85 -10.51 -6.53 1.33
C PRO A 85 -10.10 -7.36 2.54
N TRP A 86 -8.81 -7.33 2.91
CA TRP A 86 -8.32 -8.02 4.10
C TRP A 86 -8.94 -7.47 5.39
N GLN A 87 -9.04 -6.13 5.50
CA GLN A 87 -9.64 -5.50 6.68
C GLN A 87 -11.17 -5.66 6.69
N LEU A 88 -11.82 -5.55 5.53
CA LEU A 88 -13.27 -5.70 5.43
C LEU A 88 -13.74 -7.12 5.82
N ALA A 89 -12.90 -8.13 5.66
CA ALA A 89 -13.21 -9.53 5.99
C ALA A 89 -13.62 -9.77 7.46
N PHE A 90 -13.23 -8.89 8.38
CA PHE A 90 -13.61 -8.93 9.80
C PHE A 90 -14.39 -7.69 10.25
N ALA A 91 -14.96 -6.94 9.30
CA ALA A 91 -16.01 -5.96 9.59
C ALA A 91 -17.38 -6.64 9.72
N ASP A 92 -18.42 -5.90 10.11
CA ASP A 92 -19.78 -6.45 10.22
C ASP A 92 -20.21 -7.16 8.92
N PRO A 93 -20.76 -8.39 8.97
CA PRO A 93 -21.15 -9.12 7.76
C PRO A 93 -22.12 -8.36 6.84
N LYS A 94 -22.92 -7.44 7.39
CA LYS A 94 -23.84 -6.61 6.61
C LYS A 94 -23.09 -5.65 5.70
N VAL A 95 -22.02 -4.99 6.16
CA VAL A 95 -21.24 -4.09 5.28
C VAL A 95 -20.44 -4.89 4.25
N GLN A 96 -19.96 -6.10 4.59
CA GLN A 96 -19.33 -6.99 3.61
C GLN A 96 -20.30 -7.33 2.46
N GLU A 97 -21.55 -7.63 2.78
CA GLU A 97 -22.60 -7.93 1.81
C GLU A 97 -22.99 -6.71 0.97
N GLU A 98 -23.03 -5.51 1.57
CA GLU A 98 -23.29 -4.27 0.83
C GLU A 98 -22.18 -3.91 -0.17
N VAL A 99 -20.93 -4.21 0.17
CA VAL A 99 -19.79 -3.94 -0.71
C VAL A 99 -19.70 -4.98 -1.83
N TRP A 100 -19.81 -6.28 -1.52
CA TRP A 100 -19.49 -7.33 -2.49
C TRP A 100 -20.65 -8.24 -2.91
N GLY A 101 -21.82 -8.15 -2.28
CA GLY A 101 -22.94 -9.06 -2.53
C GLY A 101 -23.48 -9.00 -3.97
N THR A 102 -23.35 -7.85 -4.63
CA THR A 102 -23.78 -7.66 -6.03
C THR A 102 -22.62 -7.74 -7.03
N ASP A 103 -21.47 -7.17 -6.67
CA ASP A 103 -20.27 -7.17 -7.52
C ASP A 103 -19.03 -7.44 -6.66
N ASN A 104 -18.40 -8.59 -6.88
CA ASN A 104 -17.21 -9.02 -6.16
C ASN A 104 -15.96 -8.19 -6.52
N ASP A 105 -15.99 -7.47 -7.65
CA ASP A 105 -14.90 -6.59 -8.09
C ASP A 105 -15.08 -5.13 -7.60
N THR A 106 -16.02 -4.89 -6.68
CA THR A 106 -16.19 -3.59 -6.01
C THR A 106 -14.93 -3.23 -5.22
N TRP A 107 -14.35 -2.08 -5.54
CA TRP A 107 -13.11 -1.61 -4.93
C TRP A 107 -13.36 -0.57 -3.84
N MET A 108 -12.48 -0.58 -2.84
CA MET A 108 -12.48 0.38 -1.76
C MET A 108 -11.23 1.25 -1.85
N ALA A 109 -11.37 2.56 -1.64
CA ALA A 109 -10.24 3.46 -1.42
C ALA A 109 -9.92 3.59 0.07
N SER A 110 -8.88 4.37 0.41
CA SER A 110 -8.66 4.89 1.77
C SER A 110 -8.22 6.36 1.74
N PRO A 111 -7.79 7.06 2.81
CA PRO A 111 -6.78 6.63 3.79
C PRO A 111 -7.30 6.38 5.22
N TYR A 112 -6.50 5.67 6.02
CA TYR A 112 -6.72 5.44 7.46
C TYR A 112 -6.26 6.60 8.37
N ALA A 113 -5.72 7.70 7.81
CA ALA A 113 -5.32 8.85 8.61
C ALA A 113 -6.56 9.46 9.32
N PRO A 114 -6.54 9.64 10.66
CA PRO A 114 -7.72 10.04 11.42
C PRO A 114 -7.96 11.56 11.40
N THR A 115 -8.24 12.13 10.22
CA THR A 115 -8.42 13.58 10.03
C THR A 115 -9.88 14.03 10.04
N GLY A 116 -10.85 13.12 10.08
CA GLY A 116 -12.27 13.45 10.28
C GLY A 116 -12.75 13.21 11.71
N ILE A 117 -13.94 13.73 11.98
CA ILE A 117 -14.62 13.62 13.28
C ILE A 117 -15.94 12.89 13.06
N ALA A 118 -16.16 11.82 13.83
CA ALA A 118 -17.41 11.06 13.85
C ALA A 118 -18.17 11.35 15.14
N VAL A 119 -19.25 12.15 15.04
CA VAL A 119 -20.09 12.52 16.18
C VAL A 119 -21.18 11.46 16.39
N PRO A 120 -21.29 10.83 17.57
CA PRO A 120 -22.32 9.85 17.85
C PRO A 120 -23.73 10.43 17.73
N VAL A 121 -24.61 9.69 17.06
CA VAL A 121 -26.05 9.93 16.98
C VAL A 121 -26.80 8.61 17.14
N ASP A 122 -28.13 8.64 17.18
CA ASP A 122 -28.91 7.41 17.25
C ASP A 122 -28.62 6.52 16.02
N GLY A 123 -28.29 5.25 16.27
CA GLY A 123 -27.98 4.25 15.24
C GLY A 123 -26.62 4.38 14.53
N GLY A 124 -25.79 5.39 14.84
CA GLY A 124 -24.51 5.57 14.15
C GLY A 124 -23.82 6.89 14.44
N TYR A 125 -23.26 7.51 13.40
CA TYR A 125 -22.45 8.71 13.49
C TYR A 125 -22.81 9.70 12.39
N ILE A 126 -22.72 11.00 12.69
CA ILE A 126 -22.57 12.03 11.68
C ILE A 126 -21.07 12.27 11.47
N PHE A 127 -20.63 12.09 10.23
CA PHE A 127 -19.22 12.07 9.88
C PHE A 127 -18.86 13.25 8.97
N ASN A 128 -17.78 13.93 9.33
CA ASN A 128 -17.27 15.10 8.63
C ASN A 128 -15.75 15.04 8.55
N GLY A 129 -15.18 15.50 7.44
CA GLY A 129 -13.74 15.68 7.34
C GLY A 129 -13.22 15.88 5.93
N ARG A 130 -11.90 16.04 5.85
CA ARG A 130 -11.15 16.02 4.61
C ARG A 130 -9.94 15.12 4.76
N TRP A 131 -9.74 14.23 3.80
CA TRP A 131 -8.61 13.33 3.72
C TRP A 131 -7.83 13.61 2.45
N GLN A 132 -6.53 13.35 2.51
CA GLN A 132 -5.61 13.47 1.38
C GLN A 132 -5.07 12.08 1.05
N PHE A 133 -4.50 11.89 -0.14
CA PHE A 133 -3.85 10.63 -0.53
C PHE A 133 -4.81 9.44 -0.70
N SER A 134 -6.00 9.65 -1.29
CA SER A 134 -6.94 8.56 -1.57
C SER A 134 -6.57 7.77 -2.83
N SER A 135 -5.56 6.90 -2.76
CA SER A 135 -5.05 6.18 -3.93
C SER A 135 -6.11 5.32 -4.63
N GLY A 136 -6.20 5.44 -5.96
CA GLY A 136 -7.13 4.67 -6.79
C GLY A 136 -8.60 5.12 -6.69
N THR A 137 -8.89 6.25 -6.02
CA THR A 137 -10.25 6.63 -5.62
C THR A 137 -11.23 6.86 -6.79
N ASP A 138 -10.74 7.22 -7.97
CA ASP A 138 -11.57 7.35 -9.17
C ASP A 138 -12.22 6.02 -9.60
N HIS A 139 -11.62 4.89 -9.20
CA HIS A 139 -12.06 3.53 -9.56
C HIS A 139 -12.68 2.76 -8.38
N CYS A 140 -12.95 3.45 -7.27
CA CYS A 140 -13.50 2.87 -6.05
C CYS A 140 -14.92 3.36 -5.81
N ASP A 141 -15.82 2.43 -5.51
CA ASP A 141 -17.23 2.68 -5.20
C ASP A 141 -17.47 2.78 -3.68
N TRP A 142 -16.48 2.40 -2.88
CA TRP A 142 -16.48 2.48 -1.43
C TRP A 142 -15.16 3.03 -0.90
N ILE A 143 -15.12 3.39 0.37
CA ILE A 143 -13.92 3.93 1.01
C ILE A 143 -13.85 3.57 2.50
N PHE A 144 -12.63 3.29 2.97
CA PHE A 144 -12.27 3.30 4.40
C PHE A 144 -11.67 4.66 4.77
N LEU A 145 -12.22 5.36 5.75
CA LEU A 145 -11.69 6.64 6.22
C LEU A 145 -11.39 6.59 7.72
N GLY A 146 -10.18 7.01 8.10
CA GLY A 146 -9.83 7.19 9.50
C GLY A 146 -10.57 8.36 10.12
N ALA A 147 -11.05 8.21 11.35
CA ALA A 147 -11.72 9.26 12.12
C ALA A 147 -11.26 9.26 13.57
N MET A 148 -11.43 10.40 14.24
CA MET A 148 -11.49 10.46 15.70
C MET A 148 -12.95 10.44 16.14
N LEU A 149 -13.23 9.74 17.24
CA LEU A 149 -14.51 9.84 17.93
C LEU A 149 -14.74 11.28 18.40
N GLY A 150 -15.90 11.84 18.09
CA GLY A 150 -16.30 13.20 18.46
C GLY A 150 -17.23 13.28 19.67
N THR A 151 -17.26 14.42 20.35
CA THR A 151 -18.34 14.80 21.28
C THR A 151 -19.54 15.35 20.51
N ALA A 152 -20.67 15.59 21.18
CA ALA A 152 -21.85 16.21 20.57
C ALA A 152 -21.56 17.58 19.95
N GLU A 153 -20.55 18.28 20.45
CA GLU A 153 -20.09 19.59 19.97
C GLU A 153 -19.08 19.48 18.80
N GLY A 154 -18.71 18.27 18.37
CA GLY A 154 -17.76 18.04 17.29
C GLY A 154 -16.28 18.18 17.69
N ALA A 155 -15.97 18.24 18.99
CA ALA A 155 -14.60 18.15 19.48
C ALA A 155 -14.14 16.70 19.56
N ILE A 156 -12.82 16.43 19.58
CA ILE A 156 -12.31 15.07 19.83
C ILE A 156 -12.71 14.64 21.24
N ALA A 157 -13.31 13.46 21.36
CA ALA A 157 -13.70 12.87 22.64
C ALA A 157 -12.47 12.37 23.41
N GLU A 158 -12.53 12.41 24.74
CA GLU A 158 -11.56 11.80 25.63
C GLU A 158 -12.16 10.54 26.30
N PRO A 159 -11.44 9.40 26.35
CA PRO A 159 -10.12 9.18 25.75
C PRO A 159 -10.16 9.19 24.22
N MET A 160 -9.06 9.65 23.60
CA MET A 160 -8.90 9.62 22.14
C MET A 160 -9.14 8.19 21.61
N THR A 161 -10.11 8.04 20.72
CA THR A 161 -10.47 6.76 20.10
C THR A 161 -10.45 6.91 18.60
N MET A 162 -9.66 6.06 17.92
CA MET A 162 -9.64 6.01 16.46
C MET A 162 -10.78 5.13 15.94
N LEU A 163 -11.38 5.53 14.83
CA LEU A 163 -12.41 4.77 14.14
C LEU A 163 -12.02 4.59 12.66
N HIS A 164 -12.42 3.47 12.08
CA HIS A 164 -12.39 3.24 10.64
C HIS A 164 -13.82 3.25 10.12
N MET A 165 -14.14 4.26 9.31
CA MET A 165 -15.48 4.51 8.77
C MET A 165 -15.58 3.95 7.36
N ILE A 166 -16.65 3.21 7.05
CA ILE A 166 -16.87 2.62 5.72
C ILE A 166 -18.04 3.35 5.03
N LEU A 167 -17.77 3.99 3.89
CA LEU A 167 -18.75 4.81 3.18
C LEU A 167 -18.88 4.41 1.70
N PRO A 168 -20.09 4.42 1.13
CA PRO A 168 -20.28 4.32 -0.31
C PRO A 168 -19.93 5.64 -0.99
N ARG A 169 -19.67 5.57 -2.30
CA ARG A 169 -19.33 6.71 -3.15
C ARG A 169 -20.33 7.86 -3.09
N SER A 170 -21.61 7.58 -2.85
CA SER A 170 -22.65 8.61 -2.76
C SER A 170 -22.44 9.60 -1.61
N ASP A 171 -21.65 9.22 -0.60
CA ASP A 171 -21.57 9.94 0.67
C ASP A 171 -20.28 10.77 0.78
N TYR A 172 -19.46 10.83 -0.28
CA TYR A 172 -18.24 11.62 -0.31
C TYR A 172 -17.96 12.23 -1.68
N GLN A 173 -17.17 13.30 -1.67
CA GLN A 173 -16.71 14.00 -2.86
C GLN A 173 -15.21 13.78 -3.08
N ILE A 174 -14.82 13.45 -4.30
CA ILE A 174 -13.43 13.57 -4.77
C ILE A 174 -13.14 15.02 -5.15
N VAL A 175 -11.99 15.54 -4.72
CA VAL A 175 -11.46 16.83 -5.18
C VAL A 175 -10.54 16.60 -6.38
N ASP A 176 -11.03 16.86 -7.60
CA ASP A 176 -10.36 16.44 -8.84
C ASP A 176 -8.92 16.95 -9.00
N ASP A 177 -8.65 18.22 -8.69
CA ASP A 177 -7.36 18.85 -8.94
C ASP A 177 -6.36 18.75 -7.76
N SER A 178 -6.65 17.95 -6.74
CA SER A 178 -5.81 17.91 -5.53
C SER A 178 -4.55 17.04 -5.66
N TRP A 179 -4.39 16.30 -6.77
CA TRP A 179 -3.28 15.36 -6.98
C TRP A 179 -2.28 15.80 -8.07
N ASN A 180 -1.74 17.01 -7.93
CA ASN A 180 -0.66 17.50 -8.79
C ASN A 180 0.71 17.31 -8.12
N VAL A 181 1.32 16.15 -8.34
CA VAL A 181 2.54 15.70 -7.66
C VAL A 181 3.65 15.31 -8.64
N VAL A 182 4.87 15.14 -8.13
CA VAL A 182 6.06 14.82 -8.94
C VAL A 182 6.17 13.35 -9.32
N GLY A 183 5.59 12.42 -8.56
CA GLY A 183 5.66 10.97 -8.80
C GLY A 183 4.40 10.28 -8.28
N LEU A 184 4.18 9.04 -8.68
CA LEU A 184 2.93 8.30 -8.47
C LEU A 184 1.69 9.07 -8.98
N LYS A 185 1.86 9.85 -10.05
CA LYS A 185 0.80 10.70 -10.61
C LYS A 185 -0.42 9.88 -11.04
N GLY A 186 -0.18 8.75 -11.72
CA GLY A 186 -1.24 7.87 -12.21
C GLY A 186 -2.06 7.18 -11.12
N THR A 187 -1.67 7.27 -9.85
CA THR A 187 -2.46 6.70 -8.74
C THR A 187 -3.77 7.45 -8.50
N GLY A 188 -3.85 8.72 -8.92
CA GLY A 188 -4.99 9.58 -8.62
C GLY A 188 -5.32 9.63 -7.14
N SER A 189 -4.31 9.85 -6.30
CA SER A 189 -4.45 9.86 -4.84
C SER A 189 -5.09 11.15 -4.33
N LYS A 190 -6.24 11.50 -4.91
CA LYS A 190 -6.96 12.76 -4.71
C LYS A 190 -7.51 12.87 -3.28
N ASP A 191 -7.93 14.07 -2.93
CA ASP A 191 -8.52 14.38 -1.62
C ASP A 191 -9.97 13.95 -1.62
N ILE A 192 -10.45 13.58 -0.44
CA ILE A 192 -11.84 13.22 -0.18
C ILE A 192 -12.44 14.20 0.81
N ILE A 193 -13.66 14.65 0.55
CA ILE A 193 -14.44 15.45 1.48
C ILE A 193 -15.71 14.67 1.84
N VAL A 194 -15.94 14.50 3.13
CA VAL A 194 -17.20 14.00 3.68
C VAL A 194 -17.86 15.16 4.42
N LYS A 195 -19.14 15.41 4.14
CA LYS A 195 -19.91 16.46 4.78
C LYS A 195 -21.25 15.93 5.26
N ASP A 196 -21.46 15.97 6.56
CA ASP A 196 -22.70 15.63 7.25
C ASP A 196 -23.27 14.25 6.85
N ALA A 197 -22.39 13.29 6.56
CA ALA A 197 -22.79 11.95 6.15
C ALA A 197 -23.21 11.13 7.38
N PHE A 198 -24.37 10.48 7.32
CA PHE A 198 -24.75 9.50 8.33
C PHE A 198 -24.09 8.15 8.03
N VAL A 199 -23.27 7.67 8.97
CA VAL A 199 -22.64 6.35 8.90
C VAL A 199 -23.25 5.45 9.98
N PRO A 200 -23.96 4.38 9.60
CA PRO A 200 -24.57 3.49 10.60
C PRO A 200 -23.50 2.71 11.36
N ALA A 201 -23.79 2.34 12.61
CA ALA A 201 -22.81 1.72 13.51
C ALA A 201 -22.14 0.45 12.94
N TYR A 202 -22.87 -0.35 12.15
CA TYR A 202 -22.33 -1.58 11.52
C TYR A 202 -21.31 -1.31 10.39
N ARG A 203 -21.16 -0.05 9.93
CA ARG A 203 -20.14 0.38 8.97
C ARG A 203 -18.94 1.06 9.66
N VAL A 204 -18.81 0.89 10.96
CA VAL A 204 -17.73 1.51 11.76
C VAL A 204 -16.99 0.44 12.53
N MET A 205 -15.67 0.49 12.48
CA MET A 205 -14.79 -0.35 13.28
C MET A 205 -14.03 0.53 14.26
N ASN A 206 -13.79 0.04 15.48
CA ASN A 206 -12.84 0.70 16.38
C ASN A 206 -11.42 0.49 15.84
N GLY A 207 -10.76 1.57 15.42
CA GLY A 207 -9.45 1.53 14.79
C GLY A 207 -8.34 1.05 15.72
N ASP A 208 -8.42 1.37 17.01
CA ASP A 208 -7.46 0.91 18.01
C ASP A 208 -7.53 -0.63 18.17
N GLN A 209 -8.75 -1.17 18.22
CA GLN A 209 -8.99 -2.62 18.26
C GLN A 209 -8.62 -3.33 16.95
N VAL A 210 -8.67 -2.65 15.81
CA VAL A 210 -8.17 -3.18 14.54
C VAL A 210 -6.65 -3.31 14.57
N ILE A 211 -5.96 -2.32 15.14
CA ILE A 211 -4.48 -2.28 15.18
C ILE A 211 -3.92 -3.32 16.17
N ASP A 212 -4.52 -3.47 17.35
CA ASP A 212 -4.06 -4.42 18.39
C ASP A 212 -4.59 -5.87 18.20
N GLY A 213 -5.44 -6.07 17.21
CA GLY A 213 -6.03 -7.34 16.82
C GLY A 213 -7.25 -7.79 17.63
N THR A 214 -7.77 -6.97 18.54
CA THR A 214 -9.01 -7.23 19.29
C THR A 214 -10.20 -7.42 18.36
N ALA A 215 -10.33 -6.61 17.30
CA ALA A 215 -11.42 -6.71 16.35
C ALA A 215 -11.48 -8.08 15.65
N GLN A 216 -10.31 -8.63 15.28
CA GLN A 216 -10.21 -9.96 14.66
C GLN A 216 -10.63 -11.07 15.64
N ARG A 217 -10.22 -10.97 16.90
CA ARG A 217 -10.58 -11.91 17.97
C ARG A 217 -12.07 -11.89 18.29
N GLU A 218 -12.67 -10.70 18.41
CA GLU A 218 -14.09 -10.52 18.71
C GLU A 218 -14.99 -10.97 17.55
N TYR A 219 -14.58 -10.70 16.30
CA TYR A 219 -15.26 -11.23 15.13
C TYR A 219 -15.17 -12.77 15.04
N GLY A 220 -14.04 -13.34 15.49
CA GLY A 220 -13.83 -14.79 15.52
C GLY A 220 -13.38 -15.37 14.17
N VAL A 221 -12.55 -14.64 13.42
CA VAL A 221 -11.97 -15.15 12.16
C VAL A 221 -11.21 -16.46 12.38
N THR A 222 -11.30 -17.39 11.43
CA THR A 222 -10.69 -18.72 11.54
C THR A 222 -9.45 -18.88 10.68
N GLU A 223 -9.44 -18.25 9.51
CA GLU A 223 -8.38 -18.32 8.52
C GLU A 223 -7.13 -17.58 9.03
N THR A 224 -5.96 -18.18 8.84
CA THR A 224 -4.66 -17.60 9.22
C THR A 224 -4.47 -16.21 8.65
N LEU A 225 -4.87 -16.01 7.38
CA LEU A 225 -4.81 -14.72 6.70
C LEU A 225 -5.46 -13.59 7.49
N TYR A 226 -6.69 -13.79 7.97
CA TYR A 226 -7.44 -12.73 8.64
C TYR A 226 -7.05 -12.52 10.10
N LYS A 227 -6.17 -13.36 10.64
CA LYS A 227 -5.54 -13.21 11.96
C LYS A 227 -4.19 -12.49 11.90
N MET A 228 -3.67 -12.20 10.71
CA MET A 228 -2.38 -11.51 10.56
C MET A 228 -2.39 -10.13 11.22
N PRO A 229 -1.26 -9.63 11.76
CA PRO A 229 -1.24 -8.29 12.37
C PRO A 229 -1.50 -7.17 11.35
N TRP A 230 -2.33 -6.19 11.72
CA TRP A 230 -2.60 -5.01 10.88
C TRP A 230 -1.32 -4.24 10.53
N SER A 231 -0.41 -4.10 11.52
CA SER A 231 0.88 -3.42 11.37
C SER A 231 1.83 -4.11 10.38
N ASN A 232 1.54 -5.36 10.00
CA ASN A 232 2.24 -6.05 8.93
C ASN A 232 1.46 -5.98 7.61
N MET A 233 0.16 -6.26 7.62
CA MET A 233 -0.65 -6.36 6.40
C MET A 233 -0.83 -5.03 5.69
N PHE A 234 -1.20 -3.95 6.39
CA PHE A 234 -1.41 -2.65 5.74
C PHE A 234 -0.14 -2.09 5.09
N PRO A 235 1.04 -2.08 5.75
CA PRO A 235 2.28 -1.62 5.12
C PRO A 235 2.85 -2.56 4.05
N LEU A 236 2.46 -3.85 4.04
CA LEU A 236 2.99 -4.85 3.11
C LEU A 236 2.78 -4.43 1.65
N GLY A 237 1.54 -4.09 1.27
CA GLY A 237 1.22 -3.70 -0.11
C GLY A 237 1.94 -2.43 -0.54
N ILE A 238 2.01 -1.43 0.35
CA ILE A 238 2.69 -0.15 0.08
C ILE A 238 4.20 -0.36 -0.15
N SER A 239 4.82 -1.19 0.68
CA SER A 239 6.26 -1.45 0.62
C SER A 239 6.63 -2.36 -0.54
N ALA A 240 5.78 -3.36 -0.82
CA ALA A 240 5.89 -4.20 -1.99
C ALA A 240 5.84 -3.37 -3.27
N ALA A 241 4.96 -2.36 -3.34
CA ALA A 241 4.90 -1.45 -4.48
C ALA A 241 6.20 -0.63 -4.63
N VAL A 242 6.74 -0.06 -3.54
CA VAL A 242 8.02 0.67 -3.59
C VAL A 242 9.17 -0.22 -4.05
N ILE A 243 9.24 -1.46 -3.54
CA ILE A 243 10.27 -2.43 -3.95
C ILE A 243 10.11 -2.80 -5.42
N GLY A 244 8.89 -3.09 -5.89
CA GLY A 244 8.64 -3.41 -7.29
C GLY A 244 8.92 -2.22 -8.23
N ILE A 245 8.64 -0.98 -7.81
CA ILE A 245 9.07 0.23 -8.53
C ILE A 245 10.59 0.27 -8.67
N ALA A 246 11.34 -0.08 -7.61
CA ALA A 246 12.79 -0.14 -7.66
C ALA A 246 13.29 -1.26 -8.60
N GLU A 247 12.63 -2.42 -8.61
CA GLU A 247 12.89 -3.49 -9.59
C GLU A 247 12.64 -3.04 -11.03
N GLY A 248 11.55 -2.29 -11.26
CA GLY A 248 11.23 -1.66 -12.54
C GLY A 248 12.29 -0.64 -12.96
N ALA A 249 12.78 0.18 -12.02
CA ALA A 249 13.86 1.13 -12.26
C ALA A 249 15.16 0.42 -12.67
N LEU A 250 15.52 -0.67 -11.97
CA LEU A 250 16.69 -1.47 -12.31
C LEU A 250 16.56 -2.10 -13.71
N ALA A 251 15.40 -2.66 -14.04
CA ALA A 251 15.13 -3.22 -15.36
C ALA A 251 15.23 -2.16 -16.47
N ALA A 252 14.60 -1.00 -16.27
CA ALA A 252 14.67 0.13 -17.20
C ALA A 252 16.10 0.66 -17.36
N HIS A 253 16.88 0.69 -16.28
CA HIS A 253 18.28 1.07 -16.33
C HIS A 253 19.11 0.06 -17.14
N LEU A 254 18.98 -1.23 -16.87
CA LEU A 254 19.71 -2.29 -17.58
C LEU A 254 19.39 -2.28 -19.08
N ASP A 255 18.12 -2.12 -19.44
CA ASP A 255 17.72 -2.03 -20.85
C ASP A 255 18.35 -0.81 -21.53
N TYR A 256 18.30 0.35 -20.87
CA TYR A 256 18.88 1.58 -21.39
C TYR A 256 20.42 1.56 -21.47
N GLN A 257 21.11 0.91 -20.52
CA GLN A 257 22.57 0.83 -20.52
C GLN A 257 23.13 -0.19 -21.52
N ARG A 258 22.36 -1.21 -21.93
CA ARG A 258 22.83 -2.36 -22.72
C ARG A 258 23.65 -1.95 -23.95
N ASP A 259 23.14 -0.99 -24.70
CA ASP A 259 23.75 -0.51 -25.94
C ASP A 259 24.34 0.91 -25.82
N ARG A 260 24.40 1.44 -24.59
CA ARG A 260 24.84 2.82 -24.36
C ARG A 260 26.36 2.95 -24.43
N VAL A 261 26.79 4.00 -25.12
CA VAL A 261 28.17 4.49 -25.13
C VAL A 261 28.24 5.79 -24.34
N GLY A 262 29.15 5.87 -23.38
CA GLY A 262 29.39 7.05 -22.56
C GLY A 262 29.97 8.22 -23.37
N ALA A 263 29.97 9.41 -22.78
CA ALA A 263 30.45 10.63 -23.45
C ALA A 263 31.92 10.57 -23.90
N GLN A 264 32.73 9.72 -23.25
CA GLN A 264 34.14 9.49 -23.58
C GLN A 264 34.35 8.34 -24.57
N GLY A 265 33.29 7.75 -25.14
CA GLY A 265 33.37 6.67 -26.12
C GLY A 265 33.43 5.25 -25.52
N THR A 266 33.54 5.12 -24.20
CA THR A 266 33.48 3.82 -23.51
C THR A 266 32.07 3.24 -23.56
N ALA A 267 31.92 2.02 -24.08
CA ALA A 267 30.65 1.31 -23.97
C ALA A 267 30.38 0.97 -22.50
N ILE A 268 29.14 1.15 -22.02
CA ILE A 268 28.83 1.00 -20.58
C ILE A 268 29.05 -0.43 -20.09
N LYS A 269 28.87 -1.42 -20.97
CA LYS A 269 29.22 -2.82 -20.68
C LYS A 269 30.70 -3.05 -20.34
N ASP A 270 31.58 -2.10 -20.68
CA ASP A 270 33.01 -2.15 -20.41
C ASP A 270 33.40 -1.14 -19.29
N ASP A 271 32.45 -0.44 -18.67
CA ASP A 271 32.67 0.51 -17.58
C ASP A 271 32.55 -0.19 -16.21
N PRO A 272 33.66 -0.45 -15.50
CA PRO A 272 33.64 -1.17 -14.24
C PRO A 272 32.94 -0.40 -13.12
N TYR A 273 32.88 0.93 -13.17
CA TYR A 273 32.29 1.75 -12.13
C TYR A 273 30.77 1.77 -12.21
N VAL A 274 30.23 1.82 -13.43
CA VAL A 274 28.79 1.71 -13.66
C VAL A 274 28.31 0.30 -13.34
N LEU A 275 29.01 -0.74 -13.81
CA LEU A 275 28.62 -2.12 -13.53
C LEU A 275 28.72 -2.50 -12.05
N PHE A 276 29.69 -1.94 -11.31
CA PHE A 276 29.73 -2.08 -9.85
C PHE A 276 28.45 -1.54 -9.20
N ALA A 277 28.05 -0.31 -9.54
CA ALA A 277 26.87 0.32 -8.97
C ALA A 277 25.57 -0.43 -9.34
N VAL A 278 25.50 -1.02 -10.54
CA VAL A 278 24.39 -1.91 -10.94
C VAL A 278 24.35 -3.15 -10.05
N GLY A 279 25.49 -3.79 -9.80
CA GLY A 279 25.57 -4.97 -8.93
C GLY A 279 25.17 -4.68 -7.49
N GLU A 280 25.65 -3.56 -6.92
CA GLU A 280 25.29 -3.10 -5.57
C GLU A 280 23.79 -2.82 -5.46
N ALA A 281 23.23 -2.05 -6.41
CA ALA A 281 21.80 -1.75 -6.41
C ALA A 281 20.93 -3.00 -6.58
N ALA A 282 21.32 -3.94 -7.44
CA ALA A 282 20.62 -5.22 -7.60
C ALA A 282 20.62 -6.05 -6.31
N ALA A 283 21.74 -6.10 -5.59
CA ALA A 283 21.83 -6.78 -4.31
C ALA A 283 20.96 -6.11 -3.24
N ASP A 284 20.95 -4.78 -3.16
CA ASP A 284 20.17 -4.04 -2.18
C ASP A 284 18.65 -4.12 -2.43
N ILE A 285 18.21 -4.05 -3.68
CA ILE A 285 16.80 -4.25 -4.06
C ILE A 285 16.38 -5.68 -3.74
N ASN A 286 17.21 -6.68 -4.06
CA ASN A 286 16.93 -8.07 -3.72
C ASN A 286 16.84 -8.29 -2.21
N ALA A 287 17.76 -7.71 -1.42
CA ALA A 287 17.71 -7.78 0.03
C ALA A 287 16.43 -7.17 0.59
N ALA A 288 15.99 -6.02 0.07
CA ALA A 288 14.71 -5.41 0.46
C ALA A 288 13.52 -6.34 0.18
N ARG A 289 13.47 -6.96 -1.01
CA ARG A 289 12.45 -7.97 -1.35
C ARG A 289 12.45 -9.12 -0.36
N GLN A 290 13.60 -9.78 -0.16
CA GLN A 290 13.69 -10.99 0.66
C GLN A 290 13.38 -10.70 2.13
N GLU A 291 13.85 -9.58 2.68
CA GLU A 291 13.58 -9.21 4.07
C GLU A 291 12.08 -8.95 4.32
N LEU A 292 11.39 -8.26 3.40
CA LEU A 292 9.95 -8.02 3.51
C LEU A 292 9.16 -9.33 3.45
N LEU A 293 9.50 -10.21 2.49
CA LEU A 293 8.80 -11.48 2.30
C LEU A 293 9.07 -12.47 3.45
N ALA A 294 10.31 -12.56 3.92
CA ALA A 294 10.66 -13.42 5.07
C ALA A 294 9.96 -12.96 6.37
N THR A 295 9.77 -11.65 6.55
CA THR A 295 9.04 -11.12 7.71
C THR A 295 7.59 -11.59 7.72
N VAL A 296 6.91 -11.52 6.57
CA VAL A 296 5.51 -11.93 6.51
C VAL A 296 5.33 -13.44 6.61
N ASP A 297 6.22 -14.24 6.02
CA ASP A 297 6.20 -15.70 6.19
C ASP A 297 6.39 -16.10 7.67
N ALA A 298 7.36 -15.49 8.35
CA ALA A 298 7.61 -15.79 9.75
C ALA A 298 6.40 -15.43 10.66
N MET A 299 5.74 -14.31 10.39
CA MET A 299 4.50 -13.95 11.11
C MET A 299 3.35 -14.89 10.77
N TRP A 300 3.22 -15.30 9.51
CA TRP A 300 2.23 -16.29 9.09
C TRP A 300 2.40 -17.60 9.85
N ASP A 301 3.61 -18.16 9.90
CA ASP A 301 3.88 -19.43 10.58
C ASP A 301 3.53 -19.38 12.08
N ILE A 302 3.75 -18.23 12.74
CA ILE A 302 3.36 -18.02 14.14
C ILE A 302 1.84 -18.09 14.29
N VAL A 303 1.11 -17.35 13.44
CA VAL A 303 -0.34 -17.26 13.48
C VAL A 303 -0.99 -18.60 13.11
N ASP A 304 -0.47 -19.30 12.11
CA ASP A 304 -0.95 -20.61 11.65
C ASP A 304 -0.78 -21.68 12.73
N ALA A 305 0.31 -21.60 13.51
CA ALA A 305 0.53 -22.43 14.68
C ALA A 305 -0.38 -22.07 15.88
N GLY A 306 -1.32 -21.14 15.72
CA GLY A 306 -2.26 -20.71 16.77
C GLY A 306 -1.62 -19.85 17.86
N LYS A 307 -0.48 -19.22 17.58
CA LYS A 307 0.22 -18.33 18.52
C LYS A 307 -0.01 -16.87 18.17
N GLU A 308 0.10 -16.02 19.19
CA GLU A 308 0.05 -14.57 19.01
C GLU A 308 1.42 -14.04 18.59
N VAL A 309 1.44 -13.10 17.64
CA VAL A 309 2.65 -12.36 17.27
C VAL A 309 2.88 -11.27 18.31
N SER A 310 3.97 -11.37 19.06
CA SER A 310 4.26 -10.44 20.15
C SER A 310 4.46 -9.01 19.65
N PHE A 311 4.29 -8.02 20.54
CA PHE A 311 4.61 -6.63 20.20
C PHE A 311 6.05 -6.48 19.69
N GLU A 312 7.02 -7.14 20.32
CA GLU A 312 8.43 -7.10 19.89
C GLU A 312 8.61 -7.61 18.46
N GLN A 313 7.93 -8.72 18.10
CA GLN A 313 7.97 -9.28 16.75
C GLN A 313 7.32 -8.32 15.73
N ARG A 314 6.19 -7.71 16.07
CA ARG A 314 5.54 -6.68 15.24
C ARG A 314 6.43 -5.46 15.05
N ALA A 315 7.06 -4.97 16.13
CA ALA A 315 7.98 -3.83 16.09
C ALA A 315 9.22 -4.12 15.21
N ALA A 316 9.79 -5.32 15.34
CA ALA A 316 10.88 -5.77 14.48
C ALA A 316 10.45 -5.87 13.01
N GLY A 317 9.26 -6.39 12.74
CA GLY A 317 8.69 -6.46 11.39
C GLY A 317 8.49 -5.08 10.77
N ARG A 318 7.91 -4.13 11.51
CA ARG A 318 7.78 -2.72 11.09
C ARG A 318 9.14 -2.10 10.77
N ARG A 319 10.15 -2.30 11.63
CA ARG A 319 11.53 -1.82 11.39
C ARG A 319 12.09 -2.40 10.08
N THR A 320 11.96 -3.71 9.88
CA THR A 320 12.44 -4.40 8.66
C THR A 320 11.73 -3.87 7.42
N GLN A 321 10.40 -3.73 7.46
CA GLN A 321 9.63 -3.16 6.36
C GLN A 321 10.12 -1.75 5.99
N VAL A 322 10.27 -0.86 6.98
CA VAL A 322 10.74 0.51 6.73
C VAL A 322 12.14 0.48 6.12
N ARG A 323 13.04 -0.36 6.66
CA ARG A 323 14.40 -0.50 6.13
C ARG A 323 14.39 -0.97 4.68
N ALA A 324 13.54 -1.93 4.33
CA ALA A 324 13.43 -2.48 3.00
C ALA A 324 13.06 -1.39 1.97
N ALA A 325 12.05 -0.57 2.26
CA ALA A 325 11.66 0.54 1.38
C ALA A 325 12.78 1.55 1.20
N TRP A 326 13.40 2.02 2.30
CA TRP A 326 14.53 2.96 2.22
C TRP A 326 15.71 2.37 1.45
N ARG A 327 16.08 1.10 1.70
CA ARG A 327 17.17 0.44 0.99
C ARG A 327 16.89 0.39 -0.52
N ALA A 328 15.69 0.00 -0.92
CA ALA A 328 15.30 -0.08 -2.32
C ALA A 328 15.39 1.29 -3.02
N VAL A 329 14.85 2.36 -2.42
CA VAL A 329 14.87 3.69 -3.04
C VAL A 329 16.29 4.26 -3.13
N MET A 330 17.13 4.07 -2.11
CA MET A 330 18.54 4.50 -2.17
C MET A 330 19.33 3.75 -3.26
N ALA A 331 19.01 2.48 -3.52
CA ALA A 331 19.58 1.73 -4.64
C ALA A 331 19.15 2.32 -6.00
N VAL A 332 17.90 2.77 -6.14
CA VAL A 332 17.43 3.49 -7.34
C VAL A 332 18.23 4.76 -7.58
N ASP A 333 18.54 5.53 -6.53
CA ASP A 333 19.36 6.74 -6.66
C ASP A 333 20.77 6.43 -7.18
N GLN A 334 21.38 5.32 -6.75
CA GLN A 334 22.71 4.93 -7.22
C GLN A 334 22.73 4.65 -8.73
N ILE A 335 21.73 3.96 -9.27
CA ILE A 335 21.65 3.67 -10.72
C ILE A 335 21.20 4.89 -11.51
N PHE A 336 20.27 5.70 -10.98
CA PHE A 336 19.76 6.87 -11.69
C PHE A 336 20.85 7.93 -11.88
N ALA A 337 21.63 8.21 -10.84
CA ALA A 337 22.76 9.15 -10.89
C ALA A 337 23.84 8.77 -11.94
N ARG A 338 23.89 7.49 -12.34
CA ARG A 338 24.87 6.95 -13.29
C ARG A 338 24.28 6.67 -14.67
N SER A 339 23.03 7.07 -14.90
CA SER A 339 22.34 6.84 -16.18
C SER A 339 22.66 7.90 -17.25
N GLY A 340 23.23 9.04 -16.86
CA GLY A 340 23.57 10.15 -17.75
C GLY A 340 22.35 11.00 -18.14
N GLY A 341 22.60 12.21 -18.66
CA GLY A 341 21.57 13.25 -18.79
C GLY A 341 20.34 12.89 -19.65
N ASN A 342 20.47 11.99 -20.62
CA ASN A 342 19.33 11.55 -21.43
C ASN A 342 18.30 10.74 -20.64
N ALA A 343 18.66 10.18 -19.48
CA ALA A 343 17.72 9.50 -18.59
C ALA A 343 16.70 10.45 -17.95
N LEU A 344 16.95 11.76 -17.98
CA LEU A 344 16.04 12.80 -17.48
C LEU A 344 14.88 13.10 -18.44
N ARG A 345 14.94 12.61 -19.68
CA ARG A 345 13.89 12.94 -20.66
C ARG A 345 12.58 12.23 -20.31
N MET A 346 11.47 12.95 -20.52
CA MET A 346 10.12 12.45 -20.22
C MET A 346 9.72 11.26 -21.10
N ASP A 347 10.37 11.08 -22.26
CA ASP A 347 10.17 9.92 -23.15
C ASP A 347 10.94 8.66 -22.70
N LYS A 348 11.59 8.70 -21.53
CA LYS A 348 12.27 7.55 -20.92
C LYS A 348 11.54 7.10 -19.65
N PRO A 349 11.34 5.78 -19.46
CA PRO A 349 10.62 5.26 -18.30
C PRO A 349 11.42 5.36 -17.00
N LEU A 350 12.76 5.37 -17.07
CA LEU A 350 13.61 5.31 -15.88
C LEU A 350 13.36 6.46 -14.89
N GLN A 351 13.22 7.70 -15.39
CA GLN A 351 12.93 8.85 -14.52
C GLN A 351 11.56 8.77 -13.85
N ARG A 352 10.58 8.08 -14.47
CA ARG A 352 9.26 7.87 -13.86
C ARG A 352 9.39 6.95 -12.65
N PHE A 353 10.01 5.78 -12.80
CA PHE A 353 10.24 4.88 -11.66
C PHE A 353 11.05 5.57 -10.54
N TRP A 354 12.05 6.38 -10.87
CA TRP A 354 12.78 7.17 -9.88
C TRP A 354 11.85 8.14 -9.11
N ARG A 355 11.03 8.95 -9.82
CA ARG A 355 10.06 9.86 -9.16
C ARG A 355 9.04 9.09 -8.33
N ASP A 356 8.54 7.99 -8.85
CA ASP A 356 7.53 7.15 -8.19
C ASP A 356 8.07 6.50 -6.91
N ALA A 357 9.32 6.03 -6.94
CA ALA A 357 10.00 5.46 -5.78
C ALA A 357 10.11 6.48 -4.64
N HIS A 358 10.53 7.70 -4.96
CA HIS A 358 10.62 8.81 -4.00
C HIS A 358 9.25 9.27 -3.51
N ALA A 359 8.24 9.32 -4.37
CA ALA A 359 6.87 9.64 -3.97
C ALA A 359 6.33 8.58 -2.99
N GLY A 360 6.52 7.29 -3.28
CA GLY A 360 6.11 6.19 -2.40
C GLY A 360 6.84 6.17 -1.07
N LEU A 361 8.13 6.51 -1.06
CA LEU A 361 8.93 6.61 0.17
C LEU A 361 8.40 7.65 1.16
N ASN A 362 7.72 8.70 0.68
CA ASN A 362 7.17 9.76 1.52
C ASN A 362 5.82 9.40 2.18
N HIS A 363 5.31 8.19 1.97
CA HIS A 363 4.14 7.72 2.70
C HIS A 363 4.43 7.54 4.21
N ALA A 364 3.47 7.87 5.06
CA ALA A 364 3.64 7.87 6.53
C ALA A 364 4.14 6.53 7.11
N ILE A 365 3.80 5.39 6.50
CA ILE A 365 4.29 4.08 6.95
C ILE A 365 5.81 3.89 6.78
N HIS A 366 6.50 4.74 6.03
CA HIS A 366 7.95 4.71 5.82
C HIS A 366 8.71 5.67 6.75
N VAL A 367 8.03 6.40 7.64
CA VAL A 367 8.68 7.27 8.63
C VAL A 367 9.47 6.40 9.63
N PRO A 368 10.82 6.50 9.70
CA PRO A 368 11.62 5.53 10.43
C PRO A 368 11.74 5.82 11.93
N SER A 369 11.63 7.08 12.36
CA SER A 369 12.07 7.54 13.68
C SER A 369 11.42 6.80 14.85
N THR A 370 10.08 6.84 14.94
CA THR A 370 9.34 6.23 16.06
C THR A 370 9.41 4.70 16.02
N VAL A 371 9.29 4.10 14.84
CA VAL A 371 9.37 2.65 14.65
C VAL A 371 10.72 2.09 15.07
N TYR A 372 11.82 2.75 14.69
CA TYR A 372 13.16 2.31 15.06
C TYR A 372 13.40 2.44 16.56
N HIS A 373 12.91 3.53 17.17
CA HIS A 373 13.03 3.72 18.62
C HIS A 373 12.24 2.66 19.39
N ALA A 374 10.96 2.45 19.05
CA ALA A 374 10.12 1.45 19.69
C ALA A 374 10.70 0.04 19.55
N SER A 375 11.12 -0.34 18.33
CA SER A 375 11.74 -1.64 18.08
C SER A 375 13.04 -1.84 18.88
N ALA A 376 13.88 -0.80 19.00
CA ALA A 376 15.11 -0.89 19.78
C ALA A 376 14.86 -1.02 21.28
N LEU A 377 13.86 -0.30 21.84
CA LEU A 377 13.44 -0.47 23.23
C LEU A 377 12.97 -1.91 23.49
N SER A 378 12.12 -2.46 22.60
CA SER A 378 11.66 -3.84 22.73
C SER A 378 12.80 -4.85 22.68
N SER A 379 13.80 -4.66 21.81
CA SER A 379 15.01 -5.51 21.78
C SER A 379 15.87 -5.44 23.06
N LEU A 380 15.69 -4.40 23.88
CA LEU A 380 16.30 -4.29 25.21
C LEU A 380 15.42 -4.90 26.32
N GLY A 381 14.26 -5.45 25.98
CA GLY A 381 13.27 -5.93 26.95
C GLY A 381 12.52 -4.80 27.67
N ILE A 382 12.46 -3.61 27.08
CA ILE A 382 11.77 -2.44 27.63
C ILE A 382 10.47 -2.22 26.85
N ASP A 383 9.34 -2.15 27.56
CA ASP A 383 8.06 -1.78 26.97
C ASP A 383 8.09 -0.33 26.51
N PRO A 384 7.88 -0.04 25.21
CA PRO A 384 7.85 1.33 24.74
C PRO A 384 6.68 2.11 25.36
N PRO A 385 6.83 3.40 25.67
CA PRO A 385 5.71 4.26 26.02
C PRO A 385 4.60 4.24 24.95
N GLU A 386 3.35 4.40 25.37
CA GLU A 386 2.15 4.32 24.51
C GLU A 386 2.26 5.15 23.21
N GLN A 387 2.81 6.37 23.30
CA GLN A 387 2.99 7.23 22.13
C GLN A 387 3.94 6.65 21.05
N LEU A 388 4.82 5.71 21.42
CA LEU A 388 5.74 5.01 20.51
C LEU A 388 5.19 3.68 20.01
N GLN A 389 4.08 3.17 20.58
CA GLN A 389 3.46 1.91 20.17
C GLN A 389 2.57 2.06 18.93
N LYS A 390 2.27 3.30 18.52
CA LYS A 390 1.41 3.58 17.35
C LYS A 390 1.96 2.89 16.09
N MET A 391 1.07 2.26 15.32
CA MET A 391 1.38 1.54 14.06
C MET A 391 2.24 0.26 14.23
N ILE A 392 2.27 -0.34 15.44
CA ILE A 392 2.91 -1.64 15.74
C ILE A 392 1.84 -2.56 16.31
#